data_AF-A0A1G2PB73-F1
#
_entry.id   AF-A0A1G2PB73-F1
#
_cell.length_a   1.000
_cell.length_b   1.000
_cell.length_c   1.000
_cell.angle_alpha   90.00
_cell.angle_beta   90.00
_cell.angle_gamma   90.00
#
_symmetry.space_group_name_H-M   'P 1'
#
loop_
_entity.id
_entity.type
_entity.pdbx_description
1 polymer ?
#
loop_
_entity_poly.entity_id
_entity_poly.type
_entity_poly.pdbx_seq_one_letter_code
_entity_poly.pdbx_strand_id
1 'polypeptide(L)'
;MNGNFSHNLIKGKIAETVFEQMFRSMDKFTVIPFGYESTLPEIAQNSHRVEYQFVLEQIRTAPDFAIVSHDQTEVFLVEVKYFNTHTDQEIKTVAEKIHRKWKVVCL
;
A
#
# COMPACT_ATOMS: atom_id res chain seq x y z
N MET A 1 13.04 16.68 -15.88
CA MET A 1 11.68 16.22 -15.54
C MET A 1 11.69 15.32 -14.28
N ASN A 2 12.14 15.81 -13.10
CA ASN A 2 12.24 14.99 -11.87
C ASN A 2 11.49 15.55 -10.64
N GLY A 3 10.98 16.79 -10.70
CA GLY A 3 10.34 17.45 -9.54
C GLY A 3 8.98 16.88 -9.18
N ASN A 4 8.09 16.69 -10.16
CA ASN A 4 6.72 16.21 -9.92
C ASN A 4 6.66 14.77 -9.41
N PHE A 5 7.54 13.90 -9.89
CA PHE A 5 7.58 12.50 -9.43
C PHE A 5 7.99 12.42 -7.95
N SER A 6 9.10 13.06 -7.59
CA SER A 6 9.60 13.11 -6.22
C SER A 6 8.58 13.74 -5.26
N HIS A 7 7.92 14.81 -5.70
CA HIS A 7 6.90 15.49 -4.92
C HIS A 7 5.66 14.60 -4.67
N ASN A 8 5.17 13.88 -5.69
CA ASN A 8 4.03 12.97 -5.52
C ASN A 8 4.36 11.78 -4.61
N LEU A 9 5.60 11.28 -4.68
CA LEU A 9 6.08 10.22 -3.80
C LEU A 9 6.15 10.69 -2.34
N ILE A 10 6.67 11.90 -2.10
CA ILE A 10 6.67 12.51 -0.77
C ILE A 10 5.24 12.66 -0.22
N LYS A 11 4.30 13.13 -1.04
CA LYS A 11 2.89 13.24 -0.65
C LYS A 11 2.27 11.90 -0.26
N GLY A 12 2.52 10.85 -1.04
CA GLY A 12 2.09 9.49 -0.72
C GLY A 12 2.65 9.06 0.64
N LYS A 13 3.96 9.25 0.85
CA LYS A 13 4.61 8.81 2.09
C LYS A 13 4.11 9.55 3.32
N ILE A 14 3.84 10.85 3.19
CA ILE A 14 3.23 11.63 4.27
C ILE A 14 1.84 11.08 4.60
N ALA A 15 1.01 10.79 3.58
CA ALA A 15 -0.33 10.27 3.78
C ALA A 15 -0.32 8.90 4.48
N GLU A 16 0.53 7.97 4.03
CA GLU A 16 0.76 6.67 4.69
C GLU A 16 1.18 6.84 6.15
N THR A 17 2.12 7.75 6.42
CA THR A 17 2.64 7.99 7.77
C THR A 17 1.54 8.53 8.69
N VAL A 18 0.76 9.52 8.22
CA VAL A 18 -0.36 10.07 8.99
C VAL A 18 -1.39 8.99 9.28
N PHE A 19 -1.76 8.20 8.26
CA PHE A 19 -2.70 7.08 8.41
C PHE A 19 -2.23 6.07 9.46
N GLU A 20 -0.97 5.64 9.39
CA GLU A 20 -0.37 4.71 10.35
C GLU A 20 -0.47 5.26 11.78
N GLN A 21 -0.04 6.51 11.99
CA GLN A 21 -0.07 7.12 13.33
C GLN A 21 -1.50 7.25 13.87
N MET A 22 -2.46 7.59 13.01
CA MET A 22 -3.87 7.65 13.40
C MET A 22 -4.37 6.30 13.90
N PHE A 23 -4.15 5.21 13.15
CA PHE A 23 -4.63 3.88 13.57
C PHE A 23 -3.88 3.34 14.79
N ARG A 24 -2.56 3.54 14.88
CA ARG A 24 -1.78 3.16 16.06
C ARG A 24 -2.27 3.88 17.32
N SER A 25 -2.68 5.14 17.21
CA SER A 25 -3.17 5.92 18.35
C SER A 25 -4.50 5.43 18.93
N MET A 26 -5.26 4.60 18.19
CA MET A 26 -6.55 4.08 18.65
C MET A 26 -6.43 2.93 19.65
N ASP A 27 -5.25 2.32 19.79
CA ASP A 27 -4.95 1.20 20.70
C ASP A 27 -5.90 -0.02 20.61
N LYS A 28 -6.56 -0.17 19.45
CA LYS A 28 -7.52 -1.26 19.15
C LYS A 28 -7.06 -2.16 18.01
N PHE A 29 -6.03 -1.74 17.30
CA PHE A 29 -5.59 -2.34 16.06
C PHE A 29 -4.08 -2.52 16.04
N THR A 30 -3.64 -3.67 15.57
CA THR A 30 -2.26 -3.89 15.17
C THR A 30 -2.10 -3.44 13.72
N VAL A 31 -1.29 -2.40 13.51
CA VAL A 31 -0.96 -1.87 12.19
C VAL A 31 0.34 -2.49 11.70
N ILE A 32 0.27 -3.23 10.60
CA ILE A 32 1.39 -3.94 9.97
C ILE A 32 1.64 -3.27 8.61
N PRO A 33 2.69 -2.44 8.46
CA PRO A 33 3.03 -1.89 7.16
C PRO A 33 3.52 -2.99 6.22
N PHE A 34 2.96 -3.00 5.02
CA PHE A 34 3.53 -3.68 3.87
C PHE A 34 4.38 -2.65 3.12
N GLY A 35 5.55 -3.05 2.67
CA GLY A 35 6.41 -2.11 1.98
C GLY A 35 7.81 -2.64 1.84
N TYR A 36 8.02 -3.42 0.79
CA TYR A 36 9.36 -3.73 0.30
C TYR A 36 9.73 -2.84 -0.89
N GLU A 37 8.99 -1.75 -1.19
CA GLU A 37 9.29 -0.93 -2.37
C GLU A 37 10.66 -0.26 -2.27
N SER A 38 11.09 0.13 -1.08
CA SER A 38 12.44 0.66 -0.86
C SER A 38 13.53 -0.39 -1.11
N THR A 39 13.21 -1.67 -0.94
CA THR A 39 14.10 -2.81 -1.21
C THR A 39 13.95 -3.37 -2.63
N LEU A 40 12.93 -3.00 -3.40
CA LEU A 40 12.76 -3.45 -4.79
C LEU A 40 13.98 -3.18 -5.67
N PRO A 41 14.64 -2.00 -5.61
CA PRO A 41 15.84 -1.74 -6.41
C PRO A 41 16.99 -2.68 -6.04
N GLU A 42 17.16 -3.02 -4.76
CA GLU A 42 18.18 -3.97 -4.29
C GLU A 42 17.85 -5.40 -4.71
N ILE A 43 16.59 -5.82 -4.58
CA ILE A 43 16.14 -7.15 -5.02
C ILE A 43 16.37 -7.28 -6.53
N ALA A 44 15.92 -6.30 -7.31
CA ALA A 44 16.05 -6.30 -8.78
C ALA A 44 17.51 -6.32 -9.26
N GLN A 45 18.41 -5.60 -8.58
CA GLN A 45 19.84 -5.60 -8.92
C GLN A 45 20.52 -6.95 -8.63
N ASN A 46 20.05 -7.67 -7.61
CA ASN A 46 20.63 -8.96 -7.20
C ASN A 46 19.97 -10.17 -7.88
N SER A 47 18.88 -9.98 -8.64
CA SER A 47 18.09 -11.07 -9.21
C SER A 47 18.16 -11.14 -10.73
N HIS A 48 18.96 -12.07 -11.28
CA HIS A 48 19.02 -12.35 -12.72
C HIS A 48 18.11 -13.51 -13.16
N ARG A 49 17.25 -14.04 -12.27
CA ARG A 49 16.42 -15.23 -12.51
C ARG A 49 14.93 -14.90 -12.58
N VAL A 50 14.22 -15.58 -13.49
CA VAL A 50 12.78 -15.44 -13.76
C VAL A 50 11.91 -15.63 -12.51
N GLU A 51 12.36 -16.45 -11.55
CA GLU A 51 11.68 -16.70 -10.27
C GLU A 51 11.48 -15.43 -9.42
N TYR A 52 12.37 -14.44 -9.55
CA TYR A 52 12.25 -13.17 -8.84
C TYR A 52 11.22 -12.24 -9.47
N GLN A 53 10.87 -12.42 -10.75
CA GLN A 53 9.85 -11.60 -11.40
C GLN A 53 8.49 -11.76 -10.72
N PHE A 54 8.14 -12.99 -10.33
CA PHE A 54 6.92 -13.27 -9.58
C PHE A 54 6.93 -12.59 -8.21
N VAL A 55 8.04 -12.67 -7.47
CA VAL A 55 8.19 -12.05 -6.15
C VAL A 55 8.11 -10.52 -6.26
N LEU A 56 8.79 -9.93 -7.24
CA LEU A 56 8.74 -8.50 -7.52
C LEU A 56 7.32 -8.04 -7.88
N GLU A 57 6.58 -8.84 -8.65
CA GLU A 57 5.18 -8.57 -8.97
C GLU A 57 4.29 -8.61 -7.72
N GLN A 58 4.46 -9.62 -6.85
CA GLN A 58 3.71 -9.70 -5.59
C GLN A 58 3.97 -8.47 -4.71
N ILE A 59 5.24 -8.08 -4.53
CA ILE A 59 5.62 -6.90 -3.75
C ILE A 59 5.01 -5.63 -4.34
N ARG A 60 5.11 -5.42 -5.66
CA ARG A 60 4.54 -4.23 -6.33
C ARG A 60 3.02 -4.16 -6.27
N THR A 61 2.35 -5.27 -6.00
CA THR A 61 0.90 -5.30 -5.89
C THR A 61 0.41 -5.28 -4.46
N ALA A 62 1.29 -5.44 -3.46
CA ALA A 62 0.90 -5.47 -2.05
C ALA A 62 0.16 -4.17 -1.66
N PRO A 63 -0.88 -4.26 -0.81
CA PRO A 63 -1.49 -3.09 -0.18
C PRO A 63 -0.46 -2.40 0.72
N ASP A 64 -0.71 -1.16 1.16
CA ASP A 64 0.21 -0.42 2.04
C ASP A 64 0.23 -0.96 3.49
N PHE A 65 -0.91 -1.49 3.99
CA PHE A 65 -1.02 -1.99 5.37
C PHE A 65 -1.90 -3.24 5.49
N ALA A 66 -1.63 -4.07 6.49
CA ALA A 66 -2.60 -4.95 7.13
C ALA A 66 -2.96 -4.38 8.50
N ILE A 67 -4.26 -4.27 8.78
CA ILE A 67 -4.81 -3.85 10.07
C ILE A 67 -5.54 -5.03 10.66
N VAL A 68 -5.11 -5.45 11.85
CA VAL A 68 -5.70 -6.59 12.56
C VAL A 68 -6.36 -6.07 13.82
N SER A 69 -7.63 -6.41 14.05
CA SER A 69 -8.30 -6.11 15.32
C SER A 69 -7.60 -6.86 16.46
N HIS A 70 -7.52 -6.28 17.66
CA HIS A 70 -6.86 -6.95 18.79
C HIS A 70 -7.55 -8.25 19.23
N ASP A 71 -8.86 -8.39 18.97
CA ASP A 71 -9.59 -9.64 19.14
C ASP A 71 -9.32 -10.67 18.03
N GLN A 72 -8.50 -10.31 17.03
CA GLN A 72 -8.09 -11.12 15.89
C GLN A 72 -9.25 -11.67 15.04
N THR A 73 -10.43 -11.05 15.15
CA THR A 73 -11.61 -11.45 14.39
C THR A 73 -11.64 -10.83 13.00
N GLU A 74 -10.96 -9.70 12.81
CA GLU A 74 -10.99 -8.93 11.57
C GLU A 74 -9.58 -8.60 11.09
N VAL A 75 -9.37 -8.79 9.79
CA VAL A 75 -8.15 -8.38 9.09
C VAL A 75 -8.57 -7.53 7.91
N PHE A 76 -8.08 -6.29 7.88
CA PHE A 76 -8.28 -5.35 6.80
C PHE A 76 -6.96 -5.14 6.07
N LEU A 77 -6.95 -5.38 4.77
CA LEU A 77 -5.85 -4.97 3.91
C LEU A 77 -6.18 -3.56 3.41
N VAL A 78 -5.28 -2.59 3.58
CA VAL A 78 -5.59 -1.17 3.33
C VAL A 78 -4.60 -0.57 2.35
N GLU A 79 -5.13 0.16 1.38
CA GLU A 79 -4.38 1.02 0.46
C GLU A 79 -4.67 2.48 0.79
N VAL A 80 -3.63 3.28 1.01
CA VAL A 80 -3.71 4.72 1.25
C VAL A 80 -3.53 5.47 -0.07
N LYS A 81 -4.43 6.42 -0.32
CA LYS A 81 -4.34 7.32 -1.47
C LYS A 81 -4.58 8.77 -1.07
N TYR A 82 -3.73 9.64 -1.57
CA TYR A 82 -3.86 11.09 -1.41
C TYR A 82 -4.27 11.72 -2.74
N PHE A 83 -5.40 12.43 -2.72
CA PHE A 83 -5.91 13.20 -3.85
C PHE A 83 -6.27 14.61 -3.38
N ASN A 84 -5.93 15.64 -4.18
CA ASN A 84 -6.39 17.01 -3.91
C ASN A 84 -7.92 17.13 -4.11
N THR A 85 -8.45 16.41 -5.09
CA THR A 85 -9.86 16.29 -5.43
C THR A 85 -10.08 14.86 -5.94
N HIS A 86 -11.21 14.26 -5.61
CA HIS A 86 -11.56 12.92 -6.05
C HIS A 86 -12.99 12.90 -6.60
N THR A 87 -13.20 12.10 -7.65
CA THR A 87 -14.51 11.77 -8.16
C THR A 87 -14.89 10.34 -7.77
N ASP A 88 -16.18 10.06 -7.66
CA ASP A 88 -16.69 8.71 -7.38
C ASP A 88 -16.17 7.69 -8.39
N GLN A 89 -15.97 8.11 -9.64
CA GLN A 89 -15.44 7.26 -10.70
C GLN A 89 -13.96 6.91 -10.49
N GLU A 90 -13.15 7.85 -9.98
CA GLU A 90 -11.75 7.59 -9.65
C GLU A 90 -11.63 6.65 -8.45
N ILE A 91 -12.44 6.89 -7.40
CA ILE A 91 -12.52 6.02 -6.22
C ILE A 91 -12.90 4.61 -6.66
N LYS A 92 -13.97 4.46 -7.46
CA LYS A 92 -14.42 3.18 -8.00
C LYS A 92 -13.34 2.49 -8.83
N THR A 93 -12.60 3.24 -9.63
CA THR A 93 -11.54 2.67 -10.47
C THR A 93 -10.38 2.14 -9.62
N VAL A 94 -10.00 2.86 -8.57
CA VAL A 94 -8.98 2.42 -7.60
C VAL A 94 -9.47 1.19 -6.85
N ALA A 95 -10.70 1.25 -6.33
CA ALA A 95 -11.38 0.16 -5.65
C ALA A 95 -11.37 -1.14 -6.47
N GLU A 96 -11.79 -1.08 -7.72
CA GLU A 96 -11.81 -2.23 -8.62
C GLU A 96 -10.41 -2.78 -8.92
N LYS A 97 -9.40 -1.90 -9.06
CA LYS A 97 -8.02 -2.34 -9.29
C LYS A 97 -7.47 -3.12 -8.10
N ILE A 98 -7.75 -2.65 -6.89
CA ILE A 98 -7.33 -3.30 -5.66
C ILE A 98 -8.08 -4.62 -5.48
N HIS A 99 -9.41 -4.61 -5.62
CA HIS A 99 -10.24 -5.82 -5.50
C HIS A 99 -9.87 -6.91 -6.50
N ARG A 100 -9.57 -6.54 -7.76
CA ARG A 100 -9.10 -7.50 -8.78
C ARG A 100 -7.79 -8.18 -8.39
N LYS A 101 -6.89 -7.46 -7.73
CA LYS A 101 -5.57 -7.97 -7.32
C LYS A 101 -5.62 -8.72 -6.00
N TRP A 102 -6.46 -8.26 -5.08
CA TRP A 102 -6.63 -8.81 -3.74
C TRP A 102 -8.11 -8.96 -3.44
N LYS A 103 -8.62 -10.18 -3.61
CA LYS A 103 -10.06 -10.50 -3.40
C LYS A 103 -10.57 -10.23 -1.97
N VAL A 104 -9.67 -10.01 -1.01
CA VAL A 104 -9.96 -9.89 0.44
C VAL A 104 -9.67 -8.47 0.97
N VAL A 105 -9.34 -7.50 0.11
CA VAL A 105 -9.13 -6.11 0.55
C VAL A 105 -10.47 -5.42 0.81
N CYS A 106 -10.60 -4.82 1.99
CA CYS A 106 -11.63 -3.82 2.32
C CYS A 106 -11.04 -2.43 2.10
N LEU A 107 -11.76 -1.58 1.37
CA LEU A 107 -11.34 -0.21 1.02
C LEU A 107 -11.76 0.80 2.08
#